data_AF-A0AAW0RUI3-F1
#
_entry.id   AF-A0AAW0RUI3-F1
#
_cell.length_a   1.000
_cell.length_b   1.000
_cell.length_c   1.000
_cell.angle_alpha   90.00
_cell.angle_beta   90.00
_cell.angle_gamma   90.00
#
_symmetry.space_group_name_H-M   'P 1'
#
loop_
_entity.id
_entity.type
_entity.pdbx_description
1 polymer ?
#
loop_
_entity_poly.entity_id
_entity_poly.type
_entity_poly.pdbx_seq_one_letter_code
_entity_poly.pdbx_strand_id
1 'polypeptide(L)'
;MIYQIATTVHYYPHLQPTFTTNITLAGIFWNRAASEPPNIAAQQPATMARPPPMAQQLSPQFCFTTSALREFFRFSRSTVDDPISQNMNALVTPARAGFDPQSTAERTSKLLRRDVNTERCTGFLENFLFPMWDSRAQVFEYCAAVASSPDPDDPEAALRELQKKRDSERVVDERLDPYSGRFYTRESRTEVLASTLRQERVIEDIVRHRTWEVIQDRCEAPPKSWQDAVESWKKK
;
A
#
# COMPACT_ATOMS: atom_id res chain seq x y z
N MET A 1 -62.78 -3.31 13.10
CA MET A 1 -61.91 -3.87 12.05
C MET A 1 -60.50 -3.96 12.60
N ILE A 2 -60.10 -5.14 13.03
CA ILE A 2 -58.72 -5.46 13.44
C ILE A 2 -58.40 -6.74 12.69
N TYR A 3 -57.56 -6.63 11.67
CA TYR A 3 -57.10 -7.77 10.87
C TYR A 3 -55.93 -8.44 11.62
N GLN A 4 -56.16 -9.66 12.12
CA GLN A 4 -55.09 -10.58 12.50
C GLN A 4 -54.58 -11.26 11.22
N ILE A 5 -53.32 -11.02 10.88
CA ILE A 5 -52.62 -11.74 9.82
C ILE A 5 -51.72 -12.77 10.49
N ALA A 6 -52.07 -14.04 10.33
CA ALA A 6 -51.23 -15.17 10.68
C ALA A 6 -50.15 -15.32 9.59
N THR A 7 -48.88 -15.34 9.98
CA THR A 7 -47.78 -15.77 9.10
C THR A 7 -47.02 -16.92 9.76
N THR A 8 -47.10 -18.04 9.06
CA THR A 8 -46.48 -19.34 9.28
C THR A 8 -44.95 -19.26 9.24
N VAL A 9 -44.30 -19.81 10.26
CA VAL A 9 -42.85 -20.00 10.35
C VAL A 9 -42.47 -21.26 9.54
N HIS A 10 -41.77 -21.07 8.42
CA HIS A 10 -41.18 -22.16 7.66
C HIS A 10 -39.88 -22.65 8.32
N TYR A 11 -39.90 -23.87 8.84
CA TYR A 11 -38.72 -24.63 9.26
C TYR A 11 -37.96 -25.15 8.02
N TYR A 12 -36.69 -24.77 7.89
CA TYR A 12 -35.75 -25.41 6.96
C TYR A 12 -34.87 -26.42 7.72
N PRO A 13 -34.75 -27.67 7.28
CA PRO A 13 -33.82 -28.63 7.87
C PRO A 13 -32.39 -28.41 7.36
N HIS A 14 -31.47 -28.29 8.31
CA HIS A 14 -30.03 -28.15 8.11
C HIS A 14 -29.44 -29.50 7.64
N LEU A 15 -28.89 -29.55 6.43
CA LEU A 15 -28.04 -30.65 5.99
C LEU A 15 -26.64 -30.50 6.59
N GLN A 16 -26.15 -31.56 7.24
CA GLN A 16 -24.75 -31.72 7.62
C GLN A 16 -24.03 -32.60 6.58
N PRO A 17 -22.86 -32.20 6.07
CA PRO A 17 -21.96 -33.14 5.43
C PRO A 17 -20.97 -33.69 6.46
N THR A 18 -21.07 -34.99 6.73
CA THR A 18 -20.06 -35.78 7.42
C THR A 18 -18.88 -36.01 6.48
N PHE A 19 -17.76 -35.33 6.73
CA PHE A 19 -16.46 -35.71 6.15
C PHE A 19 -15.68 -36.53 7.19
N THR A 20 -15.62 -37.84 6.95
CA THR A 20 -14.68 -38.74 7.60
C THR A 20 -13.32 -38.61 6.91
N THR A 21 -12.32 -38.07 7.59
CA THR A 21 -10.92 -38.23 7.20
C THR A 21 -10.18 -38.95 8.32
N ASN A 22 -9.73 -40.16 7.99
CA ASN A 22 -8.89 -40.98 8.86
C ASN A 22 -7.53 -40.29 9.03
N ILE A 23 -7.20 -39.91 10.26
CA ILE A 23 -5.87 -39.43 10.64
C ILE A 23 -5.05 -40.66 11.05
N THR A 24 -4.17 -41.13 10.16
CA THR A 24 -3.11 -42.07 10.52
C THR A 24 -1.92 -41.32 11.09
N LEU A 25 -1.72 -41.44 12.40
CA LEU A 25 -0.47 -41.12 13.10
C LEU A 25 0.55 -42.23 12.84
N ALA A 26 1.63 -41.91 12.13
CA ALA A 26 2.90 -42.63 12.17
C ALA A 26 3.97 -41.56 11.89
N GLY A 27 5.02 -41.36 12.66
CA GLY A 27 5.71 -42.23 13.60
C GLY A 27 7.19 -41.88 13.40
N ILE A 28 7.75 -41.11 14.34
CA ILE A 28 9.15 -40.67 14.33
C ILE A 28 10.05 -41.90 14.46
N PHE A 29 10.88 -42.18 13.46
CA PHE A 29 12.03 -43.08 13.61
C PHE A 29 13.22 -42.56 12.81
N TRP A 30 14.24 -42.12 13.55
CA TRP A 30 15.58 -41.85 13.04
C TRP A 30 16.27 -43.19 12.76
N ASN A 31 16.63 -43.45 11.51
CA ASN A 31 17.58 -44.51 11.16
C ASN A 31 18.79 -43.92 10.45
N ARG A 32 19.93 -44.06 11.11
CA ARG A 32 21.28 -43.81 10.63
C ARG A 32 21.69 -45.01 9.77
N ALA A 33 21.89 -44.81 8.48
CA ALA A 33 22.65 -45.72 7.64
C ALA A 33 23.73 -44.89 6.92
N ALA A 34 24.98 -45.25 7.17
CA ALA A 34 26.14 -44.68 6.51
C ALA A 34 26.23 -45.23 5.08
N SER A 35 26.38 -44.35 4.10
CA SER A 35 26.87 -44.69 2.77
C SER A 35 27.89 -43.63 2.36
N GLU A 36 29.08 -44.09 1.98
CA GLU A 36 30.20 -43.30 1.48
C GLU A 36 29.84 -42.50 0.20
N PRO A 37 30.51 -41.37 -0.06
CA PRO A 37 30.08 -40.40 -1.06
C PRO A 37 30.57 -40.72 -2.48
N PRO A 38 29.78 -40.40 -3.54
CA PRO A 38 30.34 -40.25 -4.87
C PRO A 38 31.09 -38.91 -4.99
N ASN A 39 32.29 -38.99 -5.57
CA ASN A 39 33.18 -37.89 -5.88
C ASN A 39 32.53 -36.97 -6.93
N ILE A 40 32.09 -35.78 -6.51
CA ILE A 40 31.64 -34.70 -7.40
C ILE A 40 32.52 -33.49 -7.15
N ALA A 41 33.12 -33.03 -8.23
CA ALA A 41 34.06 -31.93 -8.33
C ALA A 41 33.63 -30.68 -7.55
N ALA A 42 34.66 -30.00 -7.01
CA ALA A 42 34.58 -28.77 -6.25
C ALA A 42 33.58 -27.75 -6.82
N GLN A 43 32.42 -27.65 -6.18
CA GLN A 43 31.55 -26.48 -6.27
C GLN A 43 32.03 -25.46 -5.24
N GLN A 44 32.50 -24.33 -5.77
CA GLN A 44 32.81 -23.14 -4.99
C GLN A 44 31.57 -22.73 -4.18
N PRO A 45 31.72 -22.26 -2.93
CA PRO A 45 30.60 -21.80 -2.15
C PRO A 45 29.97 -20.61 -2.87
N ALA A 46 28.67 -20.71 -3.17
CA ALA A 46 27.87 -19.59 -3.63
C ALA A 46 27.96 -18.48 -2.59
N THR A 47 28.81 -17.49 -2.88
CA THR A 47 28.79 -16.22 -2.20
C THR A 47 27.40 -15.64 -2.38
N MET A 48 26.74 -15.29 -1.29
CA MET A 48 25.49 -14.54 -1.32
C MET A 48 25.74 -13.26 -2.11
N ALA A 49 25.37 -13.27 -3.38
CA ALA A 49 25.31 -12.08 -4.19
C ALA A 49 24.28 -11.17 -3.53
N ARG A 50 24.79 -10.15 -2.84
CA ARG A 50 24.02 -8.95 -2.50
C ARG A 50 23.26 -8.55 -3.78
N PRO A 51 21.91 -8.49 -3.77
CA PRO A 51 21.21 -8.00 -4.94
C PRO A 51 21.80 -6.62 -5.28
N PRO A 52 22.14 -6.35 -6.55
CA PRO A 52 22.63 -5.04 -6.93
C PRO A 52 21.60 -4.00 -6.47
N PRO A 53 22.02 -2.79 -6.08
CA PRO A 53 21.08 -1.71 -5.89
C PRO A 53 20.49 -1.42 -7.26
N MET A 54 19.39 -2.09 -7.59
CA MET A 54 18.49 -1.64 -8.62
C MET A 54 17.90 -0.35 -8.07
N ALA A 55 18.61 0.77 -8.26
CA ALA A 55 17.93 2.02 -8.49
C ALA A 55 17.01 1.71 -9.67
N GLN A 56 15.76 1.37 -9.37
CA GLN A 56 14.75 1.10 -10.38
C GLN A 56 14.71 2.37 -11.22
N GLN A 57 15.31 2.32 -12.40
CA GLN A 57 15.32 3.47 -13.29
C GLN A 57 13.88 3.67 -13.72
N LEU A 58 13.22 4.64 -13.08
CA LEU A 58 11.87 5.03 -13.43
C LEU A 58 11.88 5.45 -14.91
N SER A 59 10.97 4.87 -15.68
CA SER A 59 10.81 5.19 -17.10
C SER A 59 9.51 5.97 -17.31
N PRO A 60 9.41 6.83 -18.34
CA PRO A 60 8.17 7.56 -18.61
C PRO A 60 6.99 6.62 -18.91
N GLN A 61 7.29 5.45 -19.51
CA GLN A 61 6.30 4.42 -19.83
C GLN A 61 5.59 3.87 -18.58
N PHE A 62 6.32 3.77 -17.46
CA PHE A 62 5.71 3.39 -16.18
C PHE A 62 4.64 4.41 -15.75
N CYS A 63 4.93 5.71 -15.84
CA CYS A 63 4.00 6.77 -15.45
C CYS A 63 2.73 6.77 -16.32
N PHE A 64 2.87 6.58 -17.63
CA PHE A 64 1.73 6.56 -18.54
C PHE A 64 0.83 5.33 -18.42
N THR A 65 1.34 4.25 -17.80
CA THR A 65 0.51 3.10 -17.42
C THR A 65 -0.18 3.38 -16.09
N THR A 66 -1.25 4.18 -16.11
CA THR A 66 -1.91 4.69 -14.89
C THR A 66 -2.41 3.59 -13.94
N SER A 67 -2.79 2.42 -14.46
CA SER A 67 -3.15 1.25 -13.66
C SER A 67 -1.95 0.71 -12.87
N ALA A 68 -0.79 0.56 -13.52
CA ALA A 68 0.45 0.11 -12.87
C ALA A 68 0.94 1.14 -11.84
N LEU A 69 0.82 2.44 -12.15
CA LEU A 69 1.17 3.51 -11.23
C LEU A 69 0.30 3.48 -9.96
N ARG A 70 -1.02 3.35 -10.10
CA ARG A 70 -1.94 3.22 -8.97
C ARG A 70 -1.68 1.95 -8.16
N GLU A 71 -1.40 0.84 -8.85
CA GLU A 71 -1.09 -0.43 -8.19
C GLU A 71 0.22 -0.34 -7.39
N PHE A 72 1.24 0.34 -7.92
CA PHE A 72 2.48 0.60 -7.18
C PHE A 72 2.21 1.34 -5.86
N PHE A 73 1.44 2.44 -5.90
CA PHE A 73 1.12 3.18 -4.68
C PHE A 73 0.27 2.36 -3.71
N ARG A 74 -0.72 1.62 -4.21
CA ARG A 74 -1.54 0.71 -3.41
C ARG A 74 -0.69 -0.34 -2.70
N PHE A 75 0.19 -1.01 -3.45
CA PHE A 75 1.09 -2.03 -2.92
C PHE A 75 2.05 -1.45 -1.88
N SER A 76 2.67 -0.30 -2.17
CA SER A 76 3.58 0.36 -1.23
C SER A 76 2.87 0.74 0.09
N ARG A 77 1.64 1.27 0.03
CA ARG A 77 0.85 1.58 1.23
C ARG A 77 0.49 0.30 2.01
N SER A 78 0.09 -0.76 1.30
CA SER A 78 -0.27 -2.04 1.94
C SER A 78 0.89 -2.73 2.65
N THR A 79 2.13 -2.44 2.26
CA THR A 79 3.33 -3.04 2.85
C THR A 79 3.93 -2.19 3.97
N VAL A 80 3.69 -0.88 3.96
CA VAL A 80 4.32 0.09 4.88
C VAL A 80 3.33 0.63 5.90
N ASP A 81 2.19 1.13 5.42
CA ASP A 81 1.24 1.94 6.19
C ASP A 81 0.10 1.10 6.78
N ASP A 82 -0.49 0.19 6.01
CA ASP A 82 -1.56 -0.70 6.51
C ASP A 82 -1.13 -1.55 7.73
N PRO A 83 0.09 -2.14 7.77
CA PRO A 83 0.56 -2.87 8.94
C PRO A 83 1.18 -1.97 10.02
N ILE A 84 1.02 -0.64 9.97
CA ILE A 84 1.71 0.27 10.91
C ILE A 84 1.49 -0.11 12.37
N SER A 85 0.24 -0.43 12.77
CA SER A 85 -0.04 -0.84 14.16
C SER A 85 0.67 -2.14 14.53
N GLN A 86 0.80 -3.08 13.59
CA GLN A 86 1.53 -4.34 13.81
C GLN A 86 3.04 -4.07 13.91
N ASN A 87 3.57 -3.19 13.05
CA ASN A 87 4.96 -2.76 13.11
C ASN A 87 5.27 -2.09 14.47
N MET A 88 4.39 -1.20 14.95
CA MET A 88 4.53 -0.58 16.27
C MET A 88 4.45 -1.60 17.41
N ASN A 89 3.55 -2.58 17.33
CA ASN A 89 3.47 -3.66 18.31
C ASN A 89 4.77 -4.49 18.35
N ALA A 90 5.40 -4.75 17.20
CA ALA A 90 6.63 -5.51 17.12
C ALA A 90 7.82 -4.80 17.80
N LEU A 91 7.80 -3.47 17.90
CA LEU A 91 8.80 -2.70 18.65
C LEU A 91 8.65 -2.88 20.16
N VAL A 92 7.44 -3.17 20.62
CA VAL A 92 7.13 -3.49 22.01
C VAL A 92 7.41 -4.98 22.21
N THR A 93 8.62 -5.30 22.68
CA THR A 93 9.05 -6.68 22.95
C THR A 93 8.98 -6.99 24.45
N PRO A 94 7.80 -7.37 25.00
CA PRO A 94 7.69 -7.73 26.41
C PRO A 94 8.51 -8.99 26.74
N ALA A 95 8.71 -9.89 25.78
CA ALA A 95 9.49 -11.12 25.97
C ALA A 95 10.95 -10.87 26.41
N ARG A 96 11.54 -9.71 26.08
CA ARG A 96 12.90 -9.37 26.55
C ARG A 96 12.94 -9.01 28.04
N ALA A 97 11.83 -8.57 28.61
CA ALA A 97 11.72 -8.21 30.02
C ALA A 97 11.45 -9.43 30.92
N GLY A 98 11.23 -10.62 30.34
CA GLY A 98 10.82 -11.82 31.08
C GLY A 98 9.32 -11.83 31.40
N PHE A 99 8.80 -12.99 31.79
CA PHE A 99 7.41 -13.12 32.25
C PHE A 99 7.35 -12.80 33.75
N ASP A 100 6.65 -11.73 34.12
CA ASP A 100 6.32 -11.43 35.51
C ASP A 100 4.95 -12.04 35.85
N PRO A 101 4.85 -13.04 36.76
CA PRO A 101 3.58 -13.63 37.16
C PRO A 101 2.59 -12.61 37.78
N GLN A 102 3.07 -11.50 38.36
CA GLN A 102 2.22 -10.42 38.87
C GLN A 102 1.54 -9.61 37.74
N SER A 103 2.07 -9.65 36.51
CA SER A 103 1.48 -8.95 35.36
C SER A 103 0.10 -9.47 34.94
N THR A 104 -0.29 -10.67 35.41
CA THR A 104 -1.62 -11.24 35.15
C THR A 104 -2.66 -10.86 36.21
N ALA A 105 -2.23 -10.27 37.34
CA ALA A 105 -3.13 -9.87 38.42
C ALA A 105 -3.92 -8.60 38.09
N GLU A 106 -3.35 -7.72 37.27
CA GLU A 106 -4.03 -6.52 36.79
C GLU A 106 -4.43 -6.67 35.33
N ARG A 107 -5.73 -6.53 35.05
CA ARG A 107 -6.21 -6.41 33.68
C ARG A 107 -5.68 -5.08 33.15
N THR A 108 -4.61 -5.09 32.35
CA THR A 108 -3.97 -3.88 31.81
C THR A 108 -4.98 -3.08 31.01
N SER A 109 -5.69 -2.18 31.68
CA SER A 109 -6.79 -1.42 31.10
C SER A 109 -6.21 -0.21 30.42
N LYS A 110 -6.08 -0.25 29.07
CA LYS A 110 -6.08 0.94 28.19
C LYS A 110 -5.04 2.06 28.43
N LEU A 111 -4.06 1.92 29.33
CA LEU A 111 -3.29 3.09 29.82
C LEU A 111 -1.93 3.35 29.18
N LEU A 112 -1.37 2.44 28.37
CA LEU A 112 -0.11 2.74 27.67
C LEU A 112 -0.38 3.30 26.27
N ARG A 113 -0.92 4.53 26.22
CA ARG A 113 -1.02 5.33 24.98
C ARG A 113 0.36 5.81 24.48
N ARG A 114 1.44 5.08 24.78
CA ARG A 114 2.86 5.46 24.66
C ARG A 114 3.77 4.36 25.22
N ASP A 115 3.75 3.19 24.60
CA ASP A 115 4.53 2.02 25.02
C ASP A 115 5.84 1.85 24.25
N VAL A 116 6.08 2.63 23.20
CA VAL A 116 7.32 2.59 22.42
C VAL A 116 8.29 3.66 22.90
N ASN A 117 9.43 3.22 23.43
CA ASN A 117 10.54 4.09 23.81
C ASN A 117 11.03 4.94 22.63
N THR A 118 11.41 6.20 22.93
CA THR A 118 11.88 7.20 21.96
C THR A 118 12.98 6.71 21.00
N GLU A 119 13.96 5.94 21.48
CA GLU A 119 15.05 5.42 20.64
C GLU A 119 14.54 4.43 19.60
N ARG A 120 13.69 3.48 20.01
CA ARG A 120 13.10 2.48 19.10
C ARG A 120 12.17 3.13 18.09
N CYS A 121 11.38 4.12 18.52
CA CYS A 121 10.52 4.87 17.62
C CYS A 121 11.35 5.64 16.59
N THR A 122 12.34 6.42 17.02
CA THR A 122 13.23 7.16 16.11
C THR A 122 13.93 6.22 15.13
N GLY A 123 14.46 5.09 15.62
CA GLY A 123 15.10 4.09 14.77
C GLY A 123 14.15 3.49 13.72
N PHE A 124 12.88 3.23 14.06
CA PHE A 124 11.88 2.78 13.11
C PHE A 124 11.53 3.86 12.08
N LEU A 125 11.37 5.11 12.51
CA LEU A 125 11.04 6.22 11.62
C LEU A 125 12.17 6.47 10.60
N GLU A 126 13.40 6.62 11.07
CA GLU A 126 14.54 7.03 10.23
C GLU A 126 15.04 5.89 9.33
N ASN A 127 15.03 4.63 9.80
CA ASN A 127 15.59 3.52 9.03
C ASN A 127 14.56 2.77 8.18
N PHE A 128 13.26 2.92 8.45
CA PHE A 128 12.22 2.19 7.72
C PHE A 128 11.15 3.11 7.15
N LEU A 129 10.42 3.85 7.99
CA LEU A 129 9.23 4.57 7.52
C LEU A 129 9.58 5.70 6.52
N PHE A 130 10.52 6.58 6.88
CA PHE A 130 10.88 7.72 6.06
C PHE A 130 11.55 7.34 4.74
N PRO A 131 12.50 6.37 4.69
CA PRO A 131 13.01 5.86 3.42
C PRO A 131 11.91 5.34 2.49
N MET A 132 10.91 4.62 3.04
CA MET A 132 9.80 4.12 2.23
C MET A 132 8.88 5.24 1.73
N TRP A 133 8.55 6.22 2.57
CA TRP A 133 7.78 7.40 2.16
C TRP A 133 8.53 8.26 1.14
N ASP A 134 9.85 8.36 1.25
CA ASP A 134 10.69 9.09 0.30
C ASP A 134 10.74 8.38 -1.05
N SER A 135 10.85 7.05 -1.07
CA SER A 135 10.79 6.28 -2.32
C SER A 135 9.48 6.53 -3.10
N ARG A 136 8.34 6.61 -2.41
CA ARG A 136 7.06 6.98 -3.03
C ARG A 136 7.08 8.43 -3.51
N ALA A 137 7.65 9.35 -2.74
CA ALA A 137 7.76 10.76 -3.12
C ALA A 137 8.60 10.94 -4.39
N GLN A 138 9.70 10.21 -4.55
CA GLN A 138 10.51 10.22 -5.76
C GLN A 138 9.71 9.77 -6.99
N VAL A 139 8.86 8.74 -6.86
CA VAL A 139 7.96 8.32 -7.95
C VAL A 139 6.94 9.42 -8.30
N PHE A 140 6.36 10.08 -7.30
CA PHE A 140 5.48 11.23 -7.52
C PHE A 140 6.18 12.36 -8.26
N GLU A 141 7.37 12.75 -7.81
CA GLU A 141 8.16 13.84 -8.40
C GLU A 141 8.55 13.53 -9.84
N TYR A 142 9.04 12.31 -10.08
CA TYR A 142 9.38 11.84 -11.42
C TYR A 142 8.16 11.86 -12.36
N CYS A 143 7.05 11.24 -11.96
CA CYS A 143 5.87 11.20 -12.82
C CYS A 143 5.21 12.59 -12.99
N ALA A 144 5.35 13.50 -12.02
CA ALA A 144 4.90 14.88 -12.15
C ALA A 144 5.73 15.65 -13.19
N ALA A 145 7.05 15.42 -13.23
CA ALA A 145 7.91 15.98 -14.27
C ALA A 145 7.54 15.44 -15.66
N VAL A 146 7.29 14.13 -15.77
CA VAL A 146 6.80 13.49 -17.01
C VAL A 146 5.46 14.09 -17.44
N ALA A 147 4.50 14.26 -16.53
CA ALA A 147 3.19 14.83 -16.83
C ALA A 147 3.25 16.30 -17.28
N SER A 148 4.29 17.03 -16.90
CA SER A 148 4.49 18.44 -17.28
C SER A 148 5.29 18.61 -18.58
N SER A 149 5.85 17.51 -19.12
CA SER A 149 6.63 17.51 -20.35
C SER A 149 5.72 17.26 -21.58
N PRO A 150 6.00 17.87 -22.75
CA PRO A 150 5.33 17.50 -23.99
C PRO A 150 5.53 16.02 -24.31
N ASP A 151 4.46 15.36 -24.76
CA ASP A 151 4.46 13.94 -25.13
C ASP A 151 4.41 13.79 -26.65
N PRO A 152 5.57 13.69 -27.34
CA PRO A 152 5.61 13.56 -28.79
C PRO A 152 5.07 12.22 -29.30
N ASP A 153 5.05 11.19 -28.43
CA ASP A 153 4.65 9.82 -28.76
C ASP A 153 3.18 9.54 -28.37
N ASP A 154 2.35 10.57 -28.17
CA ASP A 154 0.94 10.43 -27.85
C ASP A 154 0.17 9.85 -29.06
N PRO A 155 -0.31 8.58 -28.99
CA PRO A 155 -0.96 7.93 -30.12
C PRO A 155 -2.30 8.57 -30.49
N GLU A 156 -2.91 9.32 -29.57
CA GLU A 156 -4.22 9.95 -29.76
C GLU A 156 -4.12 11.43 -30.15
N ALA A 157 -2.92 12.00 -30.28
CA ALA A 157 -2.73 13.41 -30.60
C ALA A 157 -3.45 13.82 -31.89
N ALA A 158 -3.24 13.08 -32.98
CA ALA A 158 -3.87 13.36 -34.28
C ALA A 158 -5.41 13.25 -34.22
N LEU A 159 -5.93 12.25 -33.49
CA LEU A 159 -7.38 12.08 -33.32
C LEU A 159 -7.99 13.25 -32.53
N ARG A 160 -7.30 13.72 -31.50
CA ARG A 160 -7.73 14.85 -30.66
C ARG A 160 -7.75 16.15 -31.45
N GLU A 161 -6.74 16.40 -32.29
CA GLU A 161 -6.71 17.57 -33.17
C GLU A 161 -7.85 17.57 -34.19
N LEU A 162 -8.11 16.42 -34.82
CA LEU A 162 -9.24 16.26 -35.75
C LEU A 162 -10.59 16.50 -35.06
N GLN A 163 -10.76 16.02 -33.82
CA GLN A 163 -11.96 16.28 -33.03
C GLN A 163 -12.12 17.76 -32.69
N LYS A 164 -11.04 18.42 -32.26
CA LYS A 164 -11.03 19.85 -31.95
C LYS A 164 -11.35 20.69 -33.17
N LYS A 165 -10.83 20.33 -34.34
CA LYS A 165 -11.14 20.99 -35.60
C LYS A 165 -12.62 20.82 -35.98
N ARG A 166 -13.15 19.59 -35.90
CA ARG A 166 -14.56 19.33 -36.18
C ARG A 166 -15.49 20.12 -35.25
N ASP A 167 -15.15 20.21 -33.97
CA ASP A 167 -15.95 21.00 -33.03
C ASP A 167 -15.85 22.51 -33.31
N SER A 168 -14.68 23.01 -33.72
CA SER A 168 -14.53 24.43 -34.09
C SER A 168 -15.36 24.84 -35.31
N GLU A 169 -15.70 23.89 -36.18
CA GLU A 169 -16.55 24.09 -37.36
C GLU A 169 -18.05 23.92 -37.04
N ARG A 170 -18.40 23.44 -35.84
CA ARG A 170 -19.77 23.13 -35.45
C ARG A 170 -20.53 24.39 -35.07
N VAL A 171 -21.69 24.60 -35.68
CA VAL A 171 -22.65 25.66 -35.31
C VAL A 171 -23.67 25.10 -34.33
N VAL A 172 -23.85 25.76 -33.19
CA VAL A 172 -24.74 25.33 -32.11
C VAL A 172 -25.91 26.31 -32.01
N ASP A 173 -27.14 25.83 -32.20
CA ASP A 173 -28.35 26.62 -31.91
C ASP A 173 -28.83 26.31 -30.49
N GLU A 174 -28.42 27.14 -29.55
CA GLU A 174 -28.75 27.03 -28.11
C GLU A 174 -30.26 27.17 -27.85
N ARG A 175 -31.02 27.75 -28.78
CA ARG A 175 -32.48 27.89 -28.66
C ARG A 175 -33.22 26.59 -28.98
N LEU A 176 -32.66 25.76 -29.85
CA LEU A 176 -33.24 24.45 -30.19
C LEU A 176 -32.89 23.40 -29.13
N ASP A 177 -31.65 23.44 -28.63
CA ASP A 177 -31.18 22.56 -27.54
C ASP A 177 -30.11 23.25 -26.67
N PRO A 178 -30.45 23.63 -25.42
CA PRO A 178 -29.52 24.23 -24.46
C PRO A 178 -28.31 23.36 -24.07
N TYR A 179 -28.33 22.05 -24.34
CA TYR A 179 -27.24 21.13 -23.99
C TYR A 179 -26.34 20.79 -25.18
N SER A 180 -26.75 21.14 -26.39
CA SER A 180 -26.00 20.85 -27.61
C SER A 180 -24.63 21.52 -27.63
N GLY A 181 -24.40 22.61 -26.91
CA GLY A 181 -23.11 23.31 -26.84
C GLY A 181 -21.98 22.56 -26.13
N ARG A 182 -22.27 21.51 -25.37
CA ARG A 182 -21.26 20.79 -24.58
C ARG A 182 -20.38 19.92 -25.45
N PHE A 183 -19.11 20.33 -25.60
CA PHE A 183 -18.07 19.50 -26.20
C PHE A 183 -17.08 19.05 -25.12
N TYR A 184 -16.84 17.75 -25.06
CA TYR A 184 -15.83 17.15 -24.18
C TYR A 184 -14.64 16.75 -25.02
N THR A 185 -13.57 17.52 -24.94
CA THR A 185 -12.30 17.18 -25.59
C THR A 185 -11.75 15.90 -24.97
N ARG A 186 -11.21 15.00 -25.82
CA ARG A 186 -10.41 13.89 -25.33
C ARG A 186 -9.18 14.42 -24.61
N GLU A 187 -8.99 14.02 -23.36
CA GLU A 187 -7.82 14.39 -22.57
C GLU A 187 -6.54 13.84 -23.20
N SER A 188 -5.42 14.53 -23.02
CA SER A 188 -4.10 13.98 -23.36
C SER A 188 -3.64 12.92 -22.37
N ARG A 189 -2.73 12.06 -22.81
CA ARG A 189 -2.11 11.08 -21.92
C ARG A 189 -1.42 11.75 -20.71
N THR A 190 -0.83 12.93 -20.93
CA THR A 190 -0.23 13.76 -19.87
C THR A 190 -1.29 14.40 -18.96
N GLU A 191 -2.44 14.82 -19.47
CA GLU A 191 -3.56 15.35 -18.67
C GLU A 191 -4.18 14.26 -17.79
N VAL A 192 -4.41 13.06 -18.34
CA VAL A 192 -4.90 11.89 -17.60
C VAL A 192 -3.92 11.51 -16.49
N LEU A 193 -2.62 11.51 -16.79
CA LEU A 193 -1.55 11.28 -15.80
C LEU A 193 -1.56 12.36 -14.71
N ALA A 194 -1.61 13.64 -15.08
CA ALA A 194 -1.66 14.75 -14.13
C ALA A 194 -2.90 14.65 -13.21
N SER A 195 -4.06 14.29 -13.76
CA SER A 195 -5.29 14.05 -13.00
C SER A 195 -5.14 12.90 -12.02
N THR A 196 -4.52 11.80 -12.45
CA THR A 196 -4.24 10.65 -11.58
C THR A 196 -3.27 11.01 -10.45
N LEU A 197 -2.19 11.74 -10.74
CA LEU A 197 -1.22 12.17 -9.72
C LEU A 197 -1.85 13.12 -8.69
N ARG A 198 -2.75 14.02 -9.11
CA ARG A 198 -3.49 14.89 -8.17
C ARG A 198 -4.32 14.07 -7.18
N GLN A 199 -5.03 13.06 -7.67
CA GLN A 199 -5.82 12.16 -6.82
C GLN A 199 -4.93 11.36 -5.87
N GLU A 200 -3.86 10.74 -6.39
CA GLU A 200 -2.94 9.94 -5.60
C GLU A 200 -2.19 10.77 -4.55
N ARG A 201 -1.91 12.05 -4.81
CA ARG A 201 -1.30 12.95 -3.83
C ARG A 201 -2.24 13.23 -2.65
N VAL A 202 -3.54 13.40 -2.90
CA VAL A 202 -4.52 13.55 -1.81
C VAL A 202 -4.61 12.27 -0.99
N ILE A 203 -4.61 11.10 -1.64
CA ILE A 203 -4.64 9.81 -0.93
C ILE A 203 -3.37 9.64 -0.10
N GLU A 204 -2.20 9.97 -0.66
CA GLU A 204 -0.93 9.88 0.05
C GLU A 204 -0.90 10.77 1.30
N ASP A 205 -1.44 11.99 1.23
CA ASP A 205 -1.53 12.89 2.39
C ASP A 205 -2.43 12.31 3.49
N ILE A 206 -3.61 11.77 3.11
CA ILE A 206 -4.52 11.10 4.05
C ILE A 206 -3.84 9.90 4.71
N VAL A 207 -3.14 9.08 3.93
CA VAL A 207 -2.45 7.88 4.44
C VAL A 207 -1.35 8.27 5.40
N ARG A 208 -0.48 9.23 5.03
CA ARG A 208 0.59 9.72 5.91
C ARG A 208 0.04 10.29 7.20
N HIS A 209 -1.06 11.04 7.13
CA HIS A 209 -1.71 11.57 8.32
C HIS A 209 -2.20 10.46 9.26
N ARG A 210 -2.91 9.45 8.74
CA ARG A 210 -3.40 8.31 9.53
C ARG A 210 -2.27 7.46 10.11
N THR A 211 -1.24 7.18 9.33
CA THR A 211 -0.04 6.48 9.81
C THR A 211 0.60 7.28 10.94
N TRP A 212 0.66 8.60 10.80
CA TRP A 212 1.22 9.49 11.81
C TRP A 212 0.39 9.54 13.10
N GLU A 213 -0.94 9.54 13.02
CA GLU A 213 -1.81 9.44 14.20
C GLU A 213 -1.46 8.20 15.03
N VAL A 214 -1.26 7.05 14.38
CA VAL A 214 -0.84 5.82 15.08
C VAL A 214 0.53 5.98 15.73
N ILE A 215 1.48 6.63 15.04
CA ILE A 215 2.82 6.88 15.61
C ILE A 215 2.72 7.81 16.82
N GLN A 216 1.87 8.85 16.76
CA GLN A 216 1.64 9.78 17.86
C GLN A 216 1.01 9.13 19.09
N ASP A 217 0.13 8.16 18.86
CA ASP A 217 -0.55 7.39 19.90
C ASP A 217 0.32 6.29 20.54
N ARG A 218 1.48 5.97 19.96
CA ARG A 218 2.32 4.83 20.40
C ARG A 218 3.73 5.24 20.85
N CYS A 219 4.31 6.29 20.27
CA CYS A 219 5.63 6.78 20.65
C CYS A 219 5.59 7.79 21.79
N GLU A 220 6.56 7.72 22.71
CA GLU A 220 6.68 8.58 23.91
C GLU A 220 6.76 10.08 23.61
N ALA A 221 7.58 10.48 22.64
CA ALA A 221 7.78 11.88 22.26
C ALA A 221 7.91 12.06 20.73
N PRO A 222 6.83 11.82 19.96
CA PRO A 222 6.85 12.01 18.52
C PRO A 222 6.75 13.50 18.16
N PRO A 223 7.35 13.94 17.03
CA PRO A 223 7.13 15.28 16.52
C PRO A 223 5.64 15.60 16.30
N LYS A 224 5.28 16.89 16.31
CA LYS A 224 3.88 17.32 16.18
C LYS A 224 3.28 17.02 14.81
N SER A 225 4.06 17.15 13.75
CA SER A 225 3.62 16.88 12.38
C SER A 225 4.58 15.91 11.71
N TRP A 226 4.05 15.11 10.78
CA TRP A 226 4.87 14.20 9.99
C TRP A 226 5.74 14.96 8.99
N GLN A 227 5.27 16.14 8.53
CA GLN A 227 5.98 17.00 7.59
C GLN A 227 7.28 17.50 8.21
N ASP A 228 7.22 18.07 9.41
CA ASP A 228 8.40 18.56 10.13
C ASP A 228 9.38 17.41 10.42
N ALA A 229 8.84 16.23 10.77
CA ALA A 229 9.65 15.06 11.06
C ALA A 229 10.44 14.60 9.82
N VAL A 230 9.76 14.46 8.67
CA VAL A 230 10.41 14.09 7.41
C VAL A 230 11.38 15.16 6.95
N GLU A 231 11.02 16.45 7.04
CA GLU A 231 11.90 17.55 6.67
C GLU A 231 13.18 17.56 7.53
N SER A 232 13.05 17.33 8.83
CA SER A 232 14.19 17.25 9.74
C SER A 232 15.09 16.05 9.41
N TRP A 233 14.51 14.91 9.02
CA TRP A 233 15.26 13.73 8.61
C TRP A 233 16.00 13.96 7.28
N LYS A 234 15.38 14.62 6.30
CA LYS A 234 16.02 14.98 5.02
C LYS A 234 17.21 15.94 5.16
N LYS A 235 17.26 16.72 6.25
CA LYS A 235 18.33 17.70 6.52
C LYS A 235 19.55 17.08 7.22
N LYS A 236 19.42 15.87 7.78
CA LYS A 236 20.52 15.13 8.40
C LYS A 236 21.36 14.44 7.32
#